data_AF-A0A350C3U1-F1
#
_entry.id   AF-A0A350C3U1-F1
#
_cell.length_a   1.000
_cell.length_b   1.000
_cell.length_c   1.000
_cell.angle_alpha   90.00
_cell.angle_beta   90.00
_cell.angle_gamma   90.00
#
_symmetry.space_group_name_H-M   'P 1'
#
loop_
_entity.id
_entity.type
_entity.pdbx_description
1 polymer ?
#
loop_
_entity_poly.entity_id
_entity_poly.type
_entity_poly.pdbx_seq_one_letter_code
_entity_poly.pdbx_strand_id
1 'polypeptide(L)' 'VLDKELDKRNFRKKILSMKLLLDVKEYQQGVAHRPAKLFSFDPERYLTLKSEGFNFEI' A
#
# COMPACT_ATOMS: atom_id res chain seq x y z
N VAL A 1 -14.99 6.29 5.38
CA VAL A 1 -14.38 4.97 5.12
C VAL A 1 -13.74 4.35 6.37
N LEU A 2 -13.10 5.09 7.29
CA LEU A 2 -12.77 4.53 8.64
C LEU A 2 -13.06 5.48 9.82
N ASP A 3 -13.43 6.75 9.56
CA ASP A 3 -13.77 7.78 10.57
C ASP A 3 -12.80 7.92 11.76
N LYS A 4 -11.56 7.45 11.58
CA LYS A 4 -10.48 7.50 12.55
C LYS A 4 -9.20 7.98 11.89
N GLU A 5 -8.38 8.70 12.65
CA GLU A 5 -7.02 9.01 12.22
C GLU A 5 -6.18 7.73 12.19
N LEU A 6 -5.44 7.55 11.10
CA LEU A 6 -4.50 6.46 10.95
C LEU A 6 -3.09 6.97 11.23
N ASP A 7 -2.37 6.25 12.09
CA ASP A 7 -0.94 6.49 12.22
C ASP A 7 -0.23 6.15 10.89
N LYS A 8 0.36 7.17 10.26
CA LYS A 8 0.99 7.06 8.94
C LYS A 8 2.09 6.00 8.90
N ARG A 9 2.84 5.85 10.00
CA ARG A 9 3.96 4.90 10.08
C ARG A 9 3.45 3.46 10.14
N ASN A 10 2.46 3.20 10.98
CA ASN A 10 1.82 1.89 11.11
C ASN A 10 1.08 1.50 9.83
N PHE A 11 0.36 2.44 9.21
CA PHE A 11 -0.27 2.23 7.91
C PHE A 11 0.76 1.81 6.87
N ARG A 12 1.85 2.58 6.73
CA ARG A 12 2.93 2.30 5.78
C ARG A 12 3.60 0.94 6.06
N LYS A 13 3.85 0.62 7.33
CA LYS A 13 4.45 -0.67 7.72
C LYS A 13 3.54 -1.83 7.35
N LYS A 14 2.24 -1.74 7.69
CA LYS A 14 1.24 -2.76 7.41
C LYS A 14 1.08 -2.99 5.90
N ILE A 15 0.81 -1.94 5.12
CA ILE A 15 0.52 -2.09 3.68
C ILE A 15 1.72 -2.66 2.90
N LEU A 16 2.95 -2.27 3.27
CA LEU A 16 4.15 -2.82 2.66
C LEU A 16 4.38 -4.28 3.07
N SER A 17 4.07 -4.65 4.32
CA SER A 17 4.21 -6.03 4.79
C SER A 17 3.25 -7.01 4.12
N MET A 18 2.07 -6.53 3.67
CA MET A 18 1.08 -7.34 2.96
C MET A 18 1.53 -7.74 1.54
N LYS A 19 2.56 -7.08 1.00
CA LYS A 19 3.09 -7.31 -0.36
C LYS A 19 2.02 -7.15 -1.46
N LEU A 20 1.04 -6.26 -1.24
CA LEU A 20 -0.02 -5.94 -2.20
C LEU A 20 0.38 -4.83 -3.19
N LEU A 21 1.55 -4.23 -3.00
CA LEU A 21 2.04 -3.10 -3.76
C LEU A 21 3.31 -3.49 -4.51
N LEU A 22 3.30 -3.33 -5.83
CA LEU A 22 4.45 -3.48 -6.71
C LEU A 22 5.17 -2.14 -6.84
N ASP A 23 6.47 -2.16 -6.58
CA ASP A 23 7.34 -1.01 -6.81
C ASP A 23 7.58 -0.81 -8.30
N VAL A 24 7.04 0.28 -8.86
CA VAL A 24 7.23 0.61 -10.28
C VAL A 24 8.57 1.32 -10.55
N LYS A 25 9.39 1.54 -9.52
CA LYS A 25 10.68 2.24 -9.57
C LYS A 25 10.60 3.68 -10.09
N GLU A 26 9.39 4.23 -10.08
CA GLU A 26 9.11 5.61 -10.48
C GLU A 26 8.80 6.47 -9.26
N TYR A 27 9.00 7.77 -9.45
CA TYR A 27 8.70 8.80 -8.48
C TYR A 27 7.72 9.79 -9.10
N GLN A 28 6.88 10.39 -8.26
CA GLN A 28 5.95 11.43 -8.65
C GLN A 28 6.69 12.58 -9.34
N GLN A 29 6.16 13.04 -10.47
CA GLN A 29 6.71 14.15 -11.23
C GLN A 29 6.00 15.47 -10.90
N GLY A 30 6.67 16.60 -11.10
CA GLY A 30 6.07 17.93 -11.00
C GLY A 30 5.80 18.44 -9.58
N VAL A 31 6.52 17.94 -8.57
CA VAL A 31 6.36 18.38 -7.17
C VAL A 31 7.58 19.14 -6.66
N ALA A 32 7.35 20.22 -5.91
CA ALA A 32 8.39 21.07 -5.33
C ALA A 32 9.06 20.47 -4.07
N HIS A 33 8.45 19.42 -3.49
CA HIS A 33 8.96 18.71 -2.32
C HIS A 33 9.53 17.35 -2.71
N ARG A 34 10.02 16.57 -1.73
CA ARG A 34 10.52 15.22 -1.97
C ARG A 34 9.45 14.38 -2.68
N PRO A 35 9.71 13.90 -3.91
CA PRO A 35 8.71 13.20 -4.68
C PRO A 35 8.35 11.85 -4.03
N ALA A 36 7.06 11.54 -4.03
CA ALA A 36 6.56 10.27 -3.52
C ALA A 36 6.98 9.12 -4.46
N LYS A 37 7.26 7.96 -3.87
CA LYS A 37 7.50 6.73 -4.64
C LYS A 37 6.16 6.19 -5.14
N LEU A 38 6.11 5.81 -6.42
CA LEU A 38 4.91 5.25 -7.02
C LEU A 38 4.86 3.73 -6.84
N PHE A 39 3.64 3.22 -6.71
CA PHE A 39 3.36 1.79 -6.59
C PHE A 39 2.15 1.43 -7.43
N SER A 40 2.15 0.21 -7.98
CA SER A 40 0.98 -0.40 -8.61
C SER A 40 0.37 -1.43 -7.66
N PHE A 41 -0.93 -1.66 -7.75
CA PHE A 41 -1.62 -2.69 -6.97
C PHE A 41 -1.45 -4.06 -7.62
N ASP A 42 -1.23 -5.10 -6.80
CA ASP A 42 -1.15 -6.49 -7.24
C ASP A 42 -2.48 -7.23 -6.99
N PRO A 43 -3.36 -7.34 -8.00
CA PRO A 43 -4.65 -8.00 -7.85
C PRO A 43 -4.52 -9.52 -7.64
N GLU A 44 -3.53 -10.17 -8.24
CA GLU A 44 -3.33 -11.62 -8.12
C GLU A 44 -2.94 -12.00 -6.70
N ARG A 45 -2.01 -11.22 -6.10
CA ARG A 45 -1.64 -11.40 -4.70
C ARG A 45 -2.80 -11.14 -3.76
N TYR A 46 -3.59 -10.11 -4.03
CA TYR A 46 -4.80 -9.81 -3.26
C TYR A 46 -5.80 -10.97 -3.29
N LEU A 47 -6.11 -11.50 -4.48
CA LEU A 47 -7.04 -12.60 -4.64
C LEU A 47 -6.57 -13.87 -3.94
N THR A 48 -5.27 -14.18 -4.04
CA THR A 48 -4.65 -15.30 -3.32
C THR A 48 -4.85 -15.16 -1.82
N LEU A 49 -4.45 -14.03 -1.23
CA LEU A 49 -4.60 -13.78 0.20
C LEU A 49 -6.08 -13.81 0.65
N LYS A 50 -6.98 -13.27 -0.18
CA LYS A 50 -8.42 -13.33 0.07
C LYS A 50 -8.94 -14.77 0.10
N SER A 51 -8.50 -15.62 -0.84
CA SER A 51 -8.88 -17.05 -0.85
C SER A 51 -8.31 -17.82 0.34
N GLU A 52 -7.16 -17.41 0.87
CA GLU A 52 -6.53 -17.98 2.06
C GLU A 52 -7.18 -17.50 3.38
N GLY A 53 -8.19 -16.62 3.32
CA GLY A 53 -8.85 -16.07 4.51
C GLY A 53 -8.01 -15.01 5.24
N PHE A 54 -7.07 -14.36 4.56
CA PHE A 54 -6.22 -13.34 5.15
C PHE A 54 -7.03 -12.12 5.64
N ASN A 55 -6.72 -11.64 6.85
CA ASN A 55 -7.34 -10.44 7.41
C ASN A 55 -6.56 -9.17 7.04
N PHE A 56 -7.17 -8.28 6.25
CA PHE A 56 -6.56 -7.03 5.78
C PHE A 56 -6.72 -5.87 6.78
N GLU A 57 -6.56 -6.12 8.07
CA GLU A 57 -6.87 -5.14 9.11
C GLU A 57 -5.90 -3.94 9.11
N ILE A 58 -6.43 -2.75 8.83
CA ILE A 58 -5.69 -1.48 8.73
C ILE A 58 -5.90 -0.61 9.98
#